data_AF-A0A7G3AJF7-F1
#
_entry.id   AF-A0A7G3AJF7-F1
#
_cell.length_a   1.000
_cell.length_b   1.000
_cell.length_c   1.000
_cell.angle_alpha   90.00
_cell.angle_beta   90.00
_cell.angle_gamma   90.00
#
_symmetry.space_group_name_H-M   'P 1'
#
loop_
_entity.id
_entity.type
_entity.pdbx_description
1 polymer ?
#
loop_
_entity_poly.entity_id
_entity_poly.type
_entity_poly.pdbx_seq_one_letter_code
_entity_poly.pdbx_strand_id
1 'polypeptide(L)'
;MSFLQSIYDGYRDLMDNKSDPRTKDWPLMSSPFPTIAISLSYAYFVKVLGPRLMENRKPFQLRSVLIIYNAIQVVFSTWLFYEACVTGWLTDYSYRCQPVDYSTSPIALRMARGCWWYYFSKFTEFFDTLFFVMRKRYDQVSTLHVIHHGIMPVSVWWGVKFTPGGHSSFFGFLNTFVHIVMYTYYMLAAMGPKVQKYLWWKKYLTVLQMIQFILVMVHAFQLLFKNDCNYPIAFAYFIGAHAVMFYFLFSGFYRQAYTKKQKDAEQKRLIAQKKEINENGNAKQMNGKTQMYENPGTVEDSYSTTRQRVFKIRLLPGGHSSFFGFLNTFVHIVMYTYYMLAAMGPKVQKYLWWKKYLTVLQMIQFILVMVHAFQLLFKNDCNYPIAFAYFIGAHAVMFYFLFSGFYRQAYTKKQKDAEQKRLIAQKKEINEIGNAKQMNGKTQMYENPGTVEDSYSTTRQRVFVGSSNNWICQPVNIN
;
A
#
# COMPACT_ATOMS: atom_id res chain seq x y z
N MET A 1 40.87 16.07 -0.37
CA MET A 1 39.55 16.36 0.23
C MET A 1 38.95 15.04 0.71
N SER A 2 38.52 14.94 1.97
CA SER A 2 37.85 13.72 2.47
C SER A 2 36.47 13.56 1.82
N PHE A 3 35.97 12.33 1.67
CA PHE A 3 34.64 12.05 1.12
C PHE A 3 33.52 12.82 1.84
N LEU A 4 33.64 12.93 3.17
CA LEU A 4 32.70 13.70 3.99
C LEU A 4 32.73 15.21 3.66
N GLN A 5 33.92 15.76 3.38
CA GLN A 5 34.04 17.16 2.98
C GLN A 5 33.37 17.40 1.63
N SER A 6 33.53 16.49 0.66
CA SER A 6 32.86 16.58 -0.64
C SER A 6 31.33 16.54 -0.53
N ILE A 7 30.78 15.69 0.34
CA ILE A 7 29.34 15.66 0.62
C ILE A 7 28.88 16.97 1.26
N TYR A 8 29.62 17.46 2.25
CA TYR A 8 29.29 18.70 2.96
C TYR A 8 29.32 19.89 2.00
N ASP A 9 30.37 20.03 1.20
CA ASP A 9 30.53 21.11 0.23
C ASP A 9 29.45 21.04 -0.86
N GLY A 10 29.12 19.83 -1.35
CA GLY A 10 28.03 19.62 -2.30
C GLY A 10 26.66 19.97 -1.74
N TYR A 11 26.39 19.63 -0.47
CA TYR A 11 25.16 20.04 0.22
C TYR A 11 25.09 21.56 0.38
N ARG A 12 26.21 22.21 0.73
CA ARG A 12 26.28 23.67 0.84
C ARG A 12 26.05 24.35 -0.49
N ASP A 13 26.70 23.91 -1.58
CA ASP A 13 26.45 24.46 -2.91
C ASP A 13 24.96 24.32 -3.31
N LEU A 14 24.37 23.15 -3.08
CA LEU A 14 22.97 22.91 -3.39
C LEU A 14 22.03 23.85 -2.60
N MET A 15 22.29 24.05 -1.32
CA MET A 15 21.44 24.86 -0.45
C MET A 15 21.66 26.35 -0.61
N ASP A 16 22.90 26.79 -0.77
CA ASP A 16 23.28 28.19 -0.72
C ASP A 16 23.30 28.82 -2.13
N ASN A 17 23.67 28.05 -3.16
CA ASN A 17 23.84 28.58 -4.54
C ASN A 17 22.76 28.11 -5.53
N LYS A 18 22.12 26.96 -5.30
CA LYS A 18 21.13 26.39 -6.26
C LYS A 18 19.68 26.53 -5.81
N SER A 19 19.43 26.88 -4.55
CA SER A 19 18.06 27.02 -4.04
C SER A 19 17.45 28.38 -4.37
N ASP A 20 16.12 28.45 -4.35
CA ASP A 20 15.39 29.69 -4.58
C ASP A 20 15.54 30.63 -3.37
N PRO A 21 16.19 31.80 -3.52
CA PRO A 21 16.44 32.71 -2.41
C PRO A 21 15.15 33.30 -1.82
N ARG A 22 14.05 33.36 -2.58
CA ARG A 22 12.76 33.93 -2.15
C ARG A 22 12.11 33.12 -1.03
N THR A 23 12.46 31.84 -0.91
CA THR A 23 11.90 30.92 0.08
C THR A 23 12.80 30.71 1.30
N LYS A 24 14.00 31.30 1.31
CA LYS A 24 15.06 31.03 2.28
C LYS A 24 14.61 31.16 3.74
N ASP A 25 13.91 32.25 4.05
CA ASP A 25 13.52 32.61 5.42
C ASP A 25 12.11 32.11 5.79
N TRP A 26 11.48 31.32 4.91
CA TRP A 26 10.16 30.78 5.21
C TRP A 26 10.26 29.61 6.20
N PRO A 27 9.23 29.40 7.04
CA PRO A 27 9.28 28.33 8.02
C PRO A 27 9.53 26.97 7.37
N LEU A 28 10.43 26.19 7.99
CA LEU A 28 10.90 24.86 7.55
C LEU A 28 11.70 24.82 6.23
N MET A 29 12.04 25.95 5.60
CA MET A 29 12.79 25.99 4.33
C MET A 29 14.32 26.10 4.48
N SER A 30 14.83 26.18 5.71
CA SER A 30 16.28 26.25 5.98
C SER A 30 17.01 24.95 5.67
N SER A 31 16.37 23.80 5.83
CA SER A 31 16.93 22.47 5.62
C SER A 31 15.82 21.42 5.43
N PRO A 32 16.07 20.30 4.74
CA PRO A 32 15.08 19.22 4.63
C PRO A 32 14.94 18.42 5.94
N PHE A 33 15.93 18.47 6.85
CA PHE A 33 15.98 17.60 8.02
C PHE A 33 14.80 17.79 8.99
N PRO A 34 14.33 19.00 9.31
CA PRO A 34 13.12 19.19 10.12
C PRO A 34 11.90 18.50 9.51
N THR A 35 11.68 18.62 8.20
CA THR A 35 10.58 17.95 7.48
C THR A 35 10.67 16.43 7.61
N ILE A 36 11.87 15.88 7.36
CA ILE A 36 12.13 14.44 7.47
C ILE A 36 11.88 13.96 8.89
N ALA A 37 12.36 14.68 9.89
CA ALA A 37 12.15 14.35 11.30
C ALA A 37 10.66 14.32 11.64
N ILE A 38 9.89 15.34 11.26
CA ILE A 38 8.44 15.38 11.50
C ILE A 38 7.75 14.20 10.80
N SER A 39 8.08 13.90 9.54
CA SER A 39 7.51 12.76 8.79
C SER A 39 7.84 11.40 9.42
N LEU A 40 9.06 11.21 9.91
CA LEU A 40 9.47 9.99 10.61
C LEU A 40 8.78 9.86 11.96
N SER A 41 8.70 10.95 12.73
CA SER A 41 7.95 11.01 13.99
C SER A 41 6.48 10.70 13.78
N TYR A 42 5.86 11.23 12.72
CA TYR A 42 4.50 10.90 12.31
C TYR A 42 4.36 9.39 12.03
N ALA A 43 5.24 8.82 11.20
CA ALA A 43 5.18 7.40 10.85
C ALA A 43 5.34 6.49 12.08
N TYR A 44 6.29 6.83 12.97
CA TYR A 44 6.48 6.15 14.26
C TYR A 44 5.23 6.27 15.15
N PHE A 45 4.66 7.46 15.24
CA PHE A 45 3.47 7.70 16.05
C PHE A 45 2.30 6.85 15.56
N VAL A 46 1.96 6.91 14.27
CA VAL A 46 0.75 6.25 13.77
C VAL A 46 0.86 4.73 13.69
N LYS A 47 2.07 4.18 13.55
CA LYS A 47 2.30 2.72 13.47
C LYS A 47 2.66 2.07 14.80
N VAL A 48 3.27 2.79 15.72
CA VAL A 48 3.84 2.20 16.94
C VAL A 48 3.29 2.86 18.19
N LEU A 49 3.62 4.14 18.43
CA LEU A 49 3.33 4.78 19.71
C LEU A 49 1.83 5.00 19.93
N GLY A 50 1.13 5.57 18.96
CA GLY A 50 -0.31 5.84 19.04
C GLY A 50 -1.16 4.58 19.28
N PRO A 51 -0.99 3.48 18.52
CA PRO A 51 -1.68 2.23 18.80
C PRO A 51 -1.41 1.66 20.20
N ARG A 52 -0.15 1.75 20.69
CA ARG A 52 0.21 1.34 22.07
C ARG A 52 -0.48 2.20 23.12
N LEU A 53 -0.47 3.53 22.96
CA LEU A 53 -1.16 4.45 23.87
C LEU A 53 -2.67 4.24 23.91
N MET A 54 -3.25 3.79 22.80
CA MET A 54 -4.68 3.53 22.67
C MET A 54 -5.09 2.12 23.09
N GLU A 55 -4.17 1.17 23.28
CA GLU A 55 -4.47 -0.25 23.54
C GLU A 55 -5.52 -0.41 24.66
N ASN A 56 -5.27 0.21 25.82
CA ASN A 56 -6.12 0.15 27.01
C ASN A 56 -7.11 1.32 27.14
N ARG A 57 -7.33 2.10 26.08
CA ARG A 57 -8.26 3.25 26.08
C ARG A 57 -9.50 2.98 25.22
N LYS A 58 -10.64 3.57 25.58
CA LYS A 58 -11.83 3.55 24.71
C LYS A 58 -11.59 4.45 23.48
N PRO A 59 -12.16 4.12 22.30
CA PRO A 59 -12.04 4.98 21.12
C PRO A 59 -12.70 6.34 21.37
N PHE A 60 -12.03 7.42 20.99
CA PHE A 60 -12.54 8.77 21.18
C PHE A 60 -13.75 9.06 20.26
N GLN A 61 -14.75 9.79 20.79
CA GLN A 61 -15.92 10.24 20.04
C GLN A 61 -15.68 11.62 19.41
N LEU A 62 -14.95 11.65 18.30
CA LEU A 62 -14.47 12.89 17.67
C LEU A 62 -15.37 13.39 16.53
N ARG A 63 -16.69 13.16 16.60
CA ARG A 63 -17.59 13.44 15.45
C ARG A 63 -17.59 14.92 15.06
N SER A 64 -17.83 15.83 16.00
CA SER A 64 -17.85 17.27 15.74
C SER A 64 -16.49 17.80 15.31
N VAL A 65 -15.41 17.30 15.95
CA VAL A 65 -14.03 17.62 15.59
C VAL A 65 -13.73 17.25 14.14
N LEU A 66 -14.14 16.05 13.71
CA LEU A 66 -13.97 15.61 12.32
C LEU A 66 -14.75 16.48 11.34
N ILE A 67 -15.99 16.86 11.65
CA ILE A 67 -16.79 17.72 10.75
C ILE A 67 -16.09 19.06 10.57
N ILE A 68 -15.69 19.71 11.66
CA ILE A 68 -15.00 21.01 11.65
C ILE A 68 -13.65 20.90 10.92
N TYR A 69 -12.85 19.88 11.25
CA TYR A 69 -11.56 19.66 10.62
C TYR A 69 -11.69 19.45 9.11
N ASN A 70 -12.61 18.59 8.66
CA ASN A 70 -12.79 18.36 7.22
C ASN A 70 -13.34 19.62 6.52
N ALA A 71 -14.18 20.43 7.19
CA ALA A 71 -14.64 21.71 6.65
C ALA A 71 -13.47 22.71 6.48
N ILE A 72 -12.58 22.80 7.47
CA ILE A 72 -11.35 23.61 7.38
C ILE A 72 -10.48 23.12 6.22
N GLN A 73 -10.30 21.80 6.06
CA GLN A 73 -9.54 21.24 4.94
C GLN A 73 -10.15 21.55 3.58
N VAL A 74 -11.49 21.54 3.45
CA VAL A 74 -12.19 21.95 2.22
C VAL A 74 -11.92 23.42 1.92
N VAL A 75 -12.09 24.32 2.90
CA VAL A 75 -11.83 25.76 2.71
C VAL A 75 -10.38 26.01 2.32
N PHE A 76 -9.45 25.37 3.02
CA PHE A 76 -8.03 25.54 2.77
C PHE A 76 -7.60 25.01 1.39
N SER A 77 -8.11 23.83 1.00
CA SER A 77 -7.87 23.27 -0.34
C SER A 77 -8.50 24.11 -1.44
N THR A 78 -9.69 24.70 -1.19
CA THR A 78 -10.36 25.61 -2.13
C THR A 78 -9.57 26.88 -2.34
N TRP A 79 -9.06 27.47 -1.25
CA TRP A 79 -8.19 28.63 -1.33
C TRP A 79 -6.89 28.33 -2.08
N LEU A 80 -6.20 27.22 -1.79
CA LEU A 80 -5.00 26.82 -2.52
C LEU A 80 -5.27 26.56 -4.01
N PHE A 81 -6.39 25.92 -4.34
CA PHE A 81 -6.80 25.71 -5.72
C PHE A 81 -7.03 27.04 -6.43
N TYR A 82 -7.74 27.97 -5.79
CA TYR A 82 -7.95 29.33 -6.30
C TYR A 82 -6.62 30.06 -6.52
N GLU A 83 -5.68 30.01 -5.56
CA GLU A 83 -4.35 30.59 -5.71
C GLU A 83 -3.63 30.01 -6.93
N ALA A 84 -3.63 28.69 -7.12
CA ALA A 84 -3.02 28.04 -8.28
C ALA A 84 -3.69 28.42 -9.61
N CYS A 85 -5.01 28.64 -9.62
CA CYS A 85 -5.75 29.11 -10.79
C CYS A 85 -5.30 30.51 -11.22
N VAL A 86 -5.34 31.47 -10.30
CA VAL A 86 -5.15 32.90 -10.61
C VAL A 86 -3.68 33.30 -10.73
N THR A 87 -2.76 32.47 -10.25
CA THR A 87 -1.31 32.71 -10.36
C THR A 87 -0.66 32.03 -11.56
N GLY A 88 -1.42 31.24 -12.32
CA GLY A 88 -0.86 30.57 -13.50
C GLY A 88 -1.87 29.75 -14.29
N TRP A 89 -2.39 28.67 -13.68
CA TRP A 89 -3.01 27.57 -14.44
C TRP A 89 -4.29 27.94 -15.21
N LEU A 90 -5.05 28.93 -14.77
CA LEU A 90 -6.23 29.43 -15.50
C LEU A 90 -6.00 30.80 -16.15
N THR A 91 -4.73 31.22 -16.25
CA THR A 91 -4.32 32.53 -16.73
C THR A 91 -3.29 32.39 -17.86
N ASP A 92 -2.00 32.48 -17.56
CA ASP A 92 -0.90 32.58 -18.51
C ASP A 92 -0.04 31.31 -18.63
N TYR A 93 -0.24 30.29 -17.80
CA TYR A 93 0.58 29.07 -17.84
C TYR A 93 0.31 28.20 -19.07
N SER A 94 1.39 27.74 -19.67
CA SER A 94 1.36 26.68 -20.69
C SER A 94 1.19 25.31 -20.04
N TYR A 95 0.20 24.54 -20.49
CA TYR A 95 0.03 23.13 -20.09
C TYR A 95 1.08 22.18 -20.70
N ARG A 96 2.05 22.70 -21.48
CA ARG A 96 3.08 21.89 -22.15
C ARG A 96 4.45 21.99 -21.48
N CYS A 97 5.06 23.16 -21.56
CA CYS A 97 6.36 23.42 -20.94
C CYS A 97 6.23 24.77 -20.27
N GLN A 98 6.22 24.76 -18.93
CA GLN A 98 6.10 25.97 -18.15
C GLN A 98 7.36 26.18 -17.29
N PRO A 99 8.16 27.22 -17.56
CA PRO A 99 9.30 27.52 -16.71
C PRO A 99 8.83 28.04 -15.34
N VAL A 100 9.73 27.99 -14.37
CA VAL A 100 9.51 28.66 -13.08
C VAL A 100 9.88 30.13 -13.26
N ASP A 101 8.97 31.03 -12.89
CA ASP A 101 9.31 32.46 -12.78
C ASP A 101 10.03 32.70 -11.44
N TYR A 102 11.33 32.98 -11.51
CA TYR A 102 12.19 33.29 -10.36
C TYR A 102 12.22 34.78 -9.99
N SER A 103 11.46 35.62 -10.69
CA SER A 103 11.39 37.06 -10.39
C SER A 103 10.73 37.34 -9.04
N THR A 104 10.89 38.56 -8.56
CA THR A 104 10.20 39.09 -7.38
C THR A 104 8.87 39.77 -7.71
N SER A 105 8.32 39.49 -8.90
CA SER A 105 7.02 40.03 -9.29
C SER A 105 5.92 39.59 -8.31
N PRO A 106 4.87 40.40 -8.09
CA PRO A 106 3.79 40.03 -7.18
C PRO A 106 3.14 38.68 -7.50
N ILE A 107 3.01 38.34 -8.79
CA ILE A 107 2.41 37.09 -9.23
C ILE A 107 3.33 35.89 -8.99
N ALA A 108 4.63 36.02 -9.26
CA ALA A 108 5.62 34.97 -9.01
C ALA A 108 5.77 34.68 -7.51
N LEU A 109 5.83 35.73 -6.68
CA LEU A 109 5.86 35.57 -5.23
C LEU A 109 4.55 34.97 -4.69
N ARG A 110 3.40 35.31 -5.28
CA ARG A 110 2.11 34.70 -4.91
C ARG A 110 2.08 33.21 -5.25
N MET A 111 2.54 32.80 -6.44
CA MET A 111 2.70 31.38 -6.79
C MET A 111 3.63 30.66 -5.81
N ALA A 112 4.81 31.21 -5.53
CA ALA A 112 5.76 30.60 -4.62
C ALA A 112 5.18 30.43 -3.20
N ARG A 113 4.46 31.45 -2.68
CA ARG A 113 3.74 31.37 -1.40
C ARG A 113 2.66 30.30 -1.45
N GLY A 114 1.92 30.19 -2.55
CA GLY A 114 0.96 29.12 -2.78
C GLY A 114 1.59 27.73 -2.70
N CYS A 115 2.77 27.54 -3.31
CA CYS A 115 3.54 26.29 -3.20
C CYS A 115 3.97 25.99 -1.76
N TRP A 116 4.39 27.00 -1.00
CA TRP A 116 4.73 26.82 0.42
C TRP A 116 3.51 26.51 1.30
N TRP A 117 2.37 27.16 1.06
CA TRP A 117 1.14 26.82 1.77
C TRP A 117 0.62 25.43 1.41
N TYR A 118 0.80 24.99 0.16
CA TYR A 118 0.53 23.61 -0.24
C TYR A 118 1.47 22.62 0.46
N TYR A 119 2.75 22.95 0.62
CA TYR A 119 3.68 22.18 1.45
C TYR A 119 3.21 22.11 2.91
N PHE A 120 2.82 23.26 3.49
CA PHE A 120 2.29 23.33 4.84
C PHE A 120 1.03 22.47 5.00
N SER A 121 0.16 22.44 3.98
CA SER A 121 -1.05 21.63 3.99
C SER A 121 -0.76 20.16 4.24
N LYS A 122 0.34 19.61 3.72
CA LYS A 122 0.68 18.19 3.90
C LYS A 122 0.89 17.81 5.37
N PHE A 123 1.33 18.75 6.22
CA PHE A 123 1.41 18.52 7.67
C PHE A 123 0.02 18.56 8.33
N THR A 124 -0.87 19.45 7.88
CA THR A 124 -2.25 19.48 8.38
C THR A 124 -3.01 18.20 8.06
N GLU A 125 -2.62 17.49 6.99
CA GLU A 125 -3.22 16.21 6.61
C GLU A 125 -2.77 15.05 7.51
N PHE A 126 -1.70 15.19 8.31
CA PHE A 126 -1.33 14.18 9.30
C PHE A 126 -2.43 13.92 10.34
N PHE A 127 -3.27 14.92 10.60
CA PHE A 127 -4.37 14.77 11.53
C PHE A 127 -5.39 13.71 11.08
N ASP A 128 -5.52 13.42 9.78
CA ASP A 128 -6.38 12.35 9.25
C ASP A 128 -6.07 11.02 9.96
N THR A 129 -4.81 10.66 9.98
CA THR A 129 -4.29 9.43 10.56
C THR A 129 -4.29 9.45 12.07
N LEU A 130 -4.01 10.61 12.68
CA LEU A 130 -4.13 10.77 14.13
C LEU A 130 -5.57 10.51 14.59
N PHE A 131 -6.57 11.01 13.85
CA PHE A 131 -7.97 10.71 14.13
C PHE A 131 -8.31 9.23 13.94
N PHE A 132 -7.75 8.55 12.94
CA PHE A 132 -7.95 7.10 12.78
C PHE A 132 -7.41 6.31 13.98
N VAL A 133 -6.22 6.65 14.45
CA VAL A 133 -5.59 6.02 15.62
C VAL A 133 -6.42 6.27 16.89
N MET A 134 -6.79 7.52 17.17
CA MET A 134 -7.60 7.89 18.34
C MET A 134 -9.00 7.24 18.33
N ARG A 135 -9.55 6.96 17.14
CA ARG A 135 -10.84 6.27 16.99
C ARG A 135 -10.72 4.74 16.90
N LYS A 136 -9.51 4.18 17.03
CA LYS A 136 -9.20 2.75 16.84
C LYS A 136 -9.66 2.22 15.47
N ARG A 137 -9.62 3.05 14.42
CA ARG A 137 -9.95 2.69 13.03
C ARG A 137 -8.69 2.29 12.26
N TYR A 138 -7.99 1.26 12.77
CA TYR A 138 -6.72 0.81 12.19
C TYR A 138 -6.86 0.24 10.78
N ASP A 139 -8.07 -0.17 10.39
CA ASP A 139 -8.41 -0.55 9.01
C ASP A 139 -8.20 0.61 8.01
N GLN A 140 -8.30 1.86 8.49
CA GLN A 140 -8.10 3.07 7.69
C GLN A 140 -6.62 3.51 7.66
N VAL A 141 -5.79 3.05 8.62
CA VAL A 141 -4.33 3.30 8.69
C VAL A 141 -3.57 2.35 7.74
N SER A 142 -3.98 2.36 6.48
CA SER A 142 -3.42 1.51 5.43
C SER A 142 -1.97 1.86 5.12
N THR A 143 -1.23 0.92 4.54
CA THR A 143 0.13 1.17 4.04
C THR A 143 0.15 2.29 3.01
N LEU A 144 -0.82 2.33 2.09
CA LEU A 144 -0.98 3.40 1.11
C LEU A 144 -1.06 4.77 1.80
N HIS A 145 -1.95 4.90 2.78
CA HIS A 145 -2.20 6.18 3.44
C HIS A 145 -0.99 6.66 4.25
N VAL A 146 -0.32 5.76 5.00
CA VAL A 146 0.88 6.13 5.77
C VAL A 146 2.07 6.47 4.87
N ILE A 147 2.31 5.70 3.79
CA ILE A 147 3.37 6.02 2.82
C ILE A 147 3.08 7.37 2.15
N HIS A 148 1.85 7.58 1.68
CA HIS A 148 1.44 8.84 1.06
C HIS A 148 1.69 10.02 1.98
N HIS A 149 1.05 10.08 3.15
CA HIS A 149 1.22 11.24 4.03
C HIS A 149 2.66 11.36 4.53
N GLY A 150 3.37 10.25 4.80
CA GLY A 150 4.76 10.31 5.27
C GLY A 150 5.73 10.91 4.24
N ILE A 151 5.59 10.55 2.96
CA ILE A 151 6.53 10.98 1.90
C ILE A 151 6.16 12.34 1.28
N MET A 152 4.87 12.71 1.24
CA MET A 152 4.43 13.91 0.54
C MET A 152 5.06 15.21 1.04
N PRO A 153 5.14 15.52 2.36
CA PRO A 153 5.82 16.72 2.84
C PRO A 153 7.30 16.78 2.43
N VAL A 154 8.00 15.65 2.52
CA VAL A 154 9.43 15.54 2.12
C VAL A 154 9.59 15.77 0.62
N SER A 155 8.69 15.19 -0.18
CA SER A 155 8.69 15.30 -1.64
C SER A 155 8.43 16.75 -2.09
N VAL A 156 7.41 17.39 -1.50
CA VAL A 156 7.02 18.76 -1.84
C VAL A 156 8.06 19.79 -1.38
N TRP A 157 8.79 19.51 -0.29
CA TRP A 157 9.86 20.40 0.21
C TRP A 157 10.89 20.72 -0.88
N TRP A 158 11.34 19.72 -1.65
CA TRP A 158 12.26 19.92 -2.78
C TRP A 158 11.63 20.79 -3.89
N GLY A 159 10.33 20.66 -4.12
CA GLY A 159 9.59 21.51 -5.05
C GLY A 159 9.63 22.97 -4.61
N VAL A 160 9.25 23.27 -3.36
CA VAL A 160 9.25 24.65 -2.86
C VAL A 160 10.66 25.25 -2.81
N LYS A 161 11.65 24.46 -2.43
CA LYS A 161 13.02 24.96 -2.25
C LYS A 161 13.72 25.31 -3.56
N PHE A 162 13.39 24.63 -4.66
CA PHE A 162 14.13 24.76 -5.93
C PHE A 162 13.26 25.14 -7.12
N THR A 163 11.99 24.76 -7.14
CA THR A 163 11.07 25.01 -8.26
C THR A 163 9.68 25.47 -7.77
N PRO A 164 9.57 26.58 -7.00
CA PRO A 164 8.30 27.04 -6.42
C PRO A 164 7.39 27.72 -7.45
N GLY A 165 6.86 26.93 -8.39
CA GLY A 165 5.97 27.38 -9.46
C GLY A 165 6.16 26.60 -10.75
N GLY A 166 5.66 27.13 -11.86
CA GLY A 166 5.85 26.55 -13.18
C GLY A 166 5.36 25.10 -13.29
N HIS A 167 6.07 24.30 -14.08
CA HIS A 167 5.66 22.93 -14.45
C HIS A 167 5.36 21.99 -13.26
N SER A 168 6.15 22.08 -12.18
CA SER A 168 5.95 21.26 -10.98
C SER A 168 4.65 21.60 -10.26
N SER A 169 4.17 22.83 -10.32
CA SER A 169 2.96 23.23 -9.58
C SER A 169 1.66 22.56 -10.08
N PHE A 170 1.69 21.92 -11.26
CA PHE A 170 0.52 21.26 -11.85
C PHE A 170 -0.04 20.13 -10.97
N PHE A 171 0.84 19.34 -10.33
CA PHE A 171 0.35 18.28 -9.45
C PHE A 171 -0.31 18.84 -8.20
N GLY A 172 0.16 19.98 -7.68
CA GLY A 172 -0.47 20.68 -6.56
C GLY A 172 -1.83 21.25 -6.94
N PHE A 173 -1.94 21.83 -8.13
CA PHE A 173 -3.20 22.30 -8.72
C PHE A 173 -4.25 21.19 -8.80
N LEU A 174 -3.92 20.04 -9.42
CA LEU A 174 -4.87 18.92 -9.49
C LEU A 174 -5.14 18.29 -8.11
N ASN A 175 -4.13 18.17 -7.25
CA ASN A 175 -4.29 17.57 -5.94
C ASN A 175 -5.23 18.37 -5.04
N THR A 176 -5.10 19.70 -5.03
CA THR A 176 -5.98 20.58 -4.24
C THR A 176 -7.44 20.46 -4.69
N PHE A 177 -7.71 20.41 -6.00
CA PHE A 177 -9.05 20.13 -6.52
C PHE A 177 -9.61 18.80 -6.02
N VAL A 178 -8.85 17.72 -6.12
CA VAL A 178 -9.28 16.40 -5.66
C VAL A 178 -9.46 16.38 -4.14
N HIS A 179 -8.63 17.11 -3.40
CA HIS A 179 -8.74 17.26 -1.93
C HIS A 179 -10.02 17.99 -1.52
N ILE A 180 -10.50 18.99 -2.28
CA ILE A 180 -11.81 19.61 -2.05
C ILE A 180 -12.90 18.54 -2.07
N VAL A 181 -12.94 17.71 -3.11
CA VAL A 181 -13.95 16.65 -3.27
C VAL A 181 -13.79 15.56 -2.19
N MET A 182 -12.55 15.16 -1.89
CA MET A 182 -12.24 14.13 -0.90
C MET A 182 -12.62 14.57 0.52
N TYR A 183 -12.23 15.77 0.95
CA TYR A 183 -12.55 16.25 2.30
C TYR A 183 -14.04 16.59 2.43
N THR A 184 -14.71 17.01 1.36
CA THR A 184 -16.17 17.11 1.34
C THR A 184 -16.82 15.75 1.59
N TYR A 185 -16.34 14.68 0.93
CA TYR A 185 -16.80 13.32 1.19
C TYR A 185 -16.59 12.92 2.66
N TYR A 186 -15.41 13.18 3.24
CA TYR A 186 -15.10 12.83 4.63
C TYR A 186 -15.93 13.63 5.64
N MET A 187 -16.16 14.92 5.38
CA MET A 187 -17.07 15.75 6.18
C MET A 187 -18.48 15.17 6.21
N LEU A 188 -19.05 14.88 5.03
CA LEU A 188 -20.39 14.29 4.91
C LEU A 188 -20.45 12.89 5.56
N ALA A 189 -19.39 12.10 5.44
CA ALA A 189 -19.30 10.79 6.09
C ALA A 189 -19.26 10.91 7.63
N ALA A 190 -18.68 11.98 8.18
CA ALA A 190 -18.66 12.25 9.62
C ALA A 190 -20.03 12.72 10.18
N MET A 191 -20.92 13.24 9.33
CA MET A 191 -22.29 13.62 9.70
C MET A 191 -23.21 12.43 10.03
N GLY A 192 -22.71 11.20 9.98
CA GLY A 192 -23.37 10.01 10.54
C GLY A 192 -24.31 9.29 9.57
N PRO A 193 -25.02 8.24 10.04
CA PRO A 193 -25.75 7.31 9.18
C PRO A 193 -26.84 7.95 8.31
N LYS A 194 -27.47 9.02 8.81
CA LYS A 194 -28.50 9.78 8.09
C LYS A 194 -27.97 10.39 6.78
N VAL A 195 -26.69 10.78 6.73
CA VAL A 195 -26.04 11.36 5.54
C VAL A 195 -25.27 10.31 4.75
N GLN A 196 -24.61 9.35 5.42
CA GLN A 196 -23.81 8.31 4.79
C GLN A 196 -24.56 7.49 3.73
N LYS A 197 -25.88 7.31 3.88
CA LYS A 197 -26.72 6.60 2.90
C LYS A 197 -26.72 7.27 1.51
N TYR A 198 -26.47 8.57 1.42
CA TYR A 198 -26.41 9.31 0.17
C TYR A 198 -25.01 9.30 -0.48
N LEU A 199 -23.99 8.73 0.17
CA LEU A 199 -22.59 8.72 -0.29
C LEU A 199 -22.28 7.52 -1.21
N TRP A 200 -23.19 7.23 -2.14
CA TRP A 200 -23.04 6.14 -3.12
C TRP A 200 -21.84 6.35 -4.07
N TRP A 201 -21.37 7.59 -4.21
CA TRP A 201 -20.33 7.98 -5.15
C TRP A 201 -18.89 7.78 -4.65
N LYS A 202 -18.69 7.11 -3.51
CA LYS A 202 -17.35 6.80 -2.95
C LYS A 202 -16.41 6.18 -3.99
N LYS A 203 -16.92 5.30 -4.85
CA LYS A 203 -16.14 4.65 -5.91
C LYS A 203 -15.59 5.67 -6.92
N TYR A 204 -16.41 6.64 -7.32
CA TYR A 204 -16.02 7.67 -8.27
C TYR A 204 -14.96 8.62 -7.70
N LEU A 205 -14.97 8.86 -6.38
CA LEU A 205 -13.89 9.59 -5.73
C LEU A 205 -12.52 8.88 -5.92
N THR A 206 -12.47 7.55 -5.74
CA THR A 206 -11.23 6.79 -5.96
C THR A 206 -10.82 6.79 -7.44
N VAL A 207 -11.78 6.77 -8.37
CA VAL A 207 -11.51 6.90 -9.81
C VAL A 207 -10.95 8.28 -10.14
N LEU A 208 -11.51 9.36 -9.56
CA LEU A 208 -11.01 10.72 -9.72
C LEU A 208 -9.55 10.85 -9.25
N GLN A 209 -9.21 10.25 -8.10
CA GLN A 209 -7.82 10.20 -7.61
C GLN A 209 -6.88 9.45 -8.57
N MET A 210 -7.34 8.35 -9.18
CA MET A 210 -6.54 7.62 -10.18
C MET A 210 -6.33 8.44 -11.46
N ILE A 211 -7.38 9.12 -11.94
CA ILE A 211 -7.29 10.02 -13.11
C ILE A 211 -6.29 11.15 -12.83
N GLN A 212 -6.30 11.73 -11.62
CA GLN A 212 -5.33 12.74 -11.19
C GLN A 212 -3.88 12.27 -11.42
N PHE A 213 -3.53 11.06 -11.00
CA PHE A 213 -2.17 10.53 -11.18
C PHE A 213 -1.82 10.32 -12.65
N ILE A 214 -2.77 9.90 -13.49
CA ILE A 214 -2.55 9.78 -14.93
C ILE A 214 -2.27 11.15 -15.55
N LEU A 215 -3.07 12.17 -15.22
CA LEU A 215 -2.88 13.53 -15.73
C LEU A 215 -1.53 14.11 -15.28
N VAL A 216 -1.16 13.93 -14.01
CA VAL A 216 0.16 14.36 -13.50
C VAL A 216 1.29 13.64 -14.21
N MET A 217 1.16 12.34 -14.47
CA MET A 217 2.17 11.55 -15.17
C MET A 217 2.35 12.01 -16.62
N VAL A 218 1.26 12.21 -17.36
CA VAL A 218 1.30 12.72 -18.73
C VAL A 218 1.92 14.12 -18.76
N HIS A 219 1.48 15.01 -17.88
CA HIS A 219 2.01 16.36 -17.78
C HIS A 219 3.49 16.37 -17.38
N ALA A 220 3.94 15.53 -16.45
CA ALA A 220 5.34 15.47 -16.07
C ALA A 220 6.22 14.91 -17.20
N PHE A 221 5.81 13.81 -17.82
CA PHE A 221 6.62 13.13 -18.84
C PHE A 221 6.65 13.82 -20.20
N GLN A 222 5.76 14.78 -20.48
CA GLN A 222 5.85 15.56 -21.72
C GLN A 222 7.19 16.31 -21.87
N LEU A 223 7.80 16.72 -20.75
CA LEU A 223 9.13 17.34 -20.74
C LEU A 223 10.26 16.40 -21.16
N LEU A 224 10.03 15.08 -21.16
CA LEU A 224 11.01 14.12 -21.68
C LEU A 224 11.10 14.13 -23.21
N PHE A 225 10.02 14.59 -23.87
CA PHE A 225 9.93 14.65 -25.32
C PHE A 225 10.15 16.06 -25.86
N LYS A 226 9.68 17.08 -25.13
CA LYS A 226 9.75 18.48 -25.56
C LYS A 226 9.93 19.41 -24.36
N ASN A 227 11.16 19.90 -24.17
CA ASN A 227 11.56 20.78 -23.06
C ASN A 227 12.07 22.12 -23.56
N ASP A 228 11.25 22.85 -24.32
CA ASP A 228 11.63 24.12 -24.94
C ASP A 228 11.82 25.26 -23.91
N CYS A 229 11.33 25.07 -22.68
CA CYS A 229 11.37 26.05 -21.59
C CYS A 229 12.53 25.83 -20.61
N ASN A 230 13.48 24.93 -20.92
CA ASN A 230 14.64 24.62 -20.08
C ASN A 230 14.28 24.27 -18.62
N TYR A 231 13.14 23.60 -18.42
CA TYR A 231 12.74 23.17 -17.09
C TYR A 231 13.67 22.05 -16.59
N PRO A 232 14.07 22.02 -15.30
CA PRO A 232 14.94 20.97 -14.76
C PRO A 232 14.32 19.56 -14.86
N ILE A 233 14.83 18.74 -15.79
CA ILE A 233 14.26 17.43 -16.12
C ILE A 233 14.27 16.45 -14.93
N ALA A 234 15.18 16.63 -13.97
CA ALA A 234 15.24 15.84 -12.75
C ALA A 234 13.94 15.90 -11.93
N PHE A 235 13.31 17.08 -11.85
CA PHE A 235 12.02 17.24 -11.17
C PHE A 235 10.87 16.57 -11.92
N ALA A 236 10.92 16.55 -13.26
CA ALA A 236 9.94 15.84 -14.07
C ALA A 236 9.99 14.32 -13.81
N TYR A 237 11.20 13.74 -13.78
CA TYR A 237 11.39 12.33 -13.38
C TYR A 237 10.90 12.06 -11.96
N PHE A 238 11.24 12.93 -11.02
CA PHE A 238 10.86 12.78 -9.62
C PHE A 238 9.33 12.79 -9.43
N ILE A 239 8.64 13.78 -10.03
CA ILE A 239 7.17 13.90 -9.98
C ILE A 239 6.51 12.72 -10.69
N GLY A 240 6.98 12.37 -11.89
CA GLY A 240 6.46 11.26 -12.67
C GLY A 240 6.60 9.92 -11.95
N ALA A 241 7.75 9.65 -11.32
CA ALA A 241 7.98 8.43 -10.54
C ALA A 241 7.03 8.33 -9.33
N HIS A 242 6.82 9.45 -8.60
CA HIS A 242 5.84 9.49 -7.50
C HIS A 242 4.42 9.22 -8.00
N ALA A 243 4.02 9.84 -9.11
CA ALA A 243 2.70 9.62 -9.71
C ALA A 243 2.48 8.16 -10.11
N VAL A 244 3.48 7.51 -10.71
CA VAL A 244 3.46 6.08 -11.05
C VAL A 244 3.30 5.21 -9.80
N MET A 245 4.11 5.47 -8.76
CA MET A 245 4.02 4.74 -7.49
C MET A 245 2.63 4.85 -6.88
N PHE A 246 2.08 6.06 -6.78
CA PHE A 246 0.74 6.26 -6.21
C PHE A 246 -0.36 5.65 -7.08
N TYR A 247 -0.25 5.74 -8.40
CA TYR A 247 -1.19 5.07 -9.30
C TYR A 247 -1.28 3.57 -9.01
N PHE A 248 -0.15 2.88 -8.87
CA PHE A 248 -0.16 1.44 -8.56
C PHE A 248 -0.72 1.13 -7.17
N LEU A 249 -0.39 1.95 -6.16
CA LEU A 249 -0.93 1.76 -4.81
C LEU A 249 -2.47 1.97 -4.78
N PHE A 250 -2.96 3.00 -5.46
CA PHE A 250 -4.40 3.27 -5.56
C PHE A 250 -5.14 2.25 -6.43
N SER A 251 -4.53 1.78 -7.51
CA SER A 251 -5.08 0.69 -8.33
C SER A 251 -5.20 -0.61 -7.53
N GLY A 252 -4.17 -0.93 -6.73
CA GLY A 252 -4.20 -2.04 -5.78
C GLY A 252 -5.33 -1.91 -4.76
N PHE A 253 -5.46 -0.73 -4.15
CA PHE A 253 -6.56 -0.43 -3.22
C PHE A 253 -7.94 -0.57 -3.89
N TYR A 254 -8.12 -0.01 -5.08
CA TYR A 254 -9.38 -0.05 -5.82
C TYR A 254 -9.82 -1.49 -6.13
N ARG A 255 -8.88 -2.31 -6.62
CA ARG A 255 -9.13 -3.74 -6.90
C ARG A 255 -9.53 -4.48 -5.63
N GLN A 256 -8.89 -4.20 -4.50
CA GLN A 256 -9.19 -4.87 -3.24
C GLN A 256 -10.53 -4.40 -2.64
N ALA A 257 -10.80 -3.09 -2.65
CA ALA A 257 -11.95 -2.49 -1.99
C ALA A 257 -13.26 -2.68 -2.77
N TYR A 258 -13.20 -2.65 -4.09
CA TYR A 258 -14.40 -2.66 -4.94
C TYR A 258 -14.52 -3.94 -5.75
N THR A 259 -13.51 -4.31 -6.54
CA THR A 259 -13.61 -5.47 -7.45
C THR A 259 -13.66 -6.80 -6.69
N LYS A 260 -12.74 -7.02 -5.75
CA LYS A 260 -12.72 -8.28 -4.99
C LYS A 260 -13.94 -8.42 -4.09
N LYS A 261 -14.36 -7.34 -3.42
CA LYS A 261 -15.54 -7.34 -2.56
C LYS A 261 -16.83 -7.64 -3.32
N GLN A 262 -16.97 -7.13 -4.54
CA GLN A 262 -18.10 -7.46 -5.42
C GLN A 262 -18.11 -8.94 -5.79
N LYS A 263 -16.97 -9.48 -6.24
CA LYS A 263 -16.83 -10.91 -6.56
C LYS A 263 -17.11 -11.82 -5.37
N ASP A 264 -16.59 -11.49 -4.19
CA ASP A 264 -16.84 -12.25 -2.97
C ASP A 264 -18.32 -12.22 -2.56
N ALA A 265 -19.02 -11.10 -2.77
CA ALA A 265 -20.44 -10.96 -2.48
C ALA A 265 -21.31 -11.74 -3.48
N GLU A 266 -20.96 -11.70 -4.76
CA GLU A 266 -21.60 -12.47 -5.83
C GLU A 266 -21.44 -13.98 -5.60
N GLN A 267 -20.22 -14.43 -5.28
CA GLN A 267 -19.95 -15.83 -4.97
C GLN A 267 -20.76 -16.30 -3.75
N LYS A 268 -20.90 -15.47 -2.71
CA LYS A 268 -21.75 -15.78 -1.55
C LYS A 268 -23.24 -15.90 -1.93
N ARG A 269 -23.75 -15.03 -2.81
CA ARG A 269 -25.12 -15.11 -3.32
C ARG A 269 -25.34 -16.40 -4.10
N LEU A 270 -24.42 -16.76 -4.99
CA LEU A 270 -24.49 -18.01 -5.76
C LEU A 270 -24.45 -19.26 -4.87
N ILE A 271 -23.63 -19.26 -3.81
CA ILE A 271 -23.56 -20.36 -2.83
C ILE A 271 -24.87 -20.44 -2.03
N ALA A 272 -25.42 -19.31 -1.58
CA ALA A 272 -26.69 -19.27 -0.85
C ALA A 272 -27.84 -19.81 -1.72
N GLN A 273 -27.92 -19.37 -2.98
CA GLN A 273 -28.95 -19.82 -3.92
C GLN A 273 -28.85 -21.31 -4.22
N LYS A 274 -27.64 -21.87 -4.36
CA LYS A 274 -27.45 -23.33 -4.49
C LYS A 274 -27.87 -24.11 -3.24
N LYS A 275 -27.73 -23.52 -2.05
CA LYS A 275 -28.12 -24.15 -0.79
C LYS A 275 -29.64 -24.21 -0.64
N GLU A 276 -30.34 -23.13 -0.99
CA GLU A 276 -31.82 -23.09 -1.00
C GLU A 276 -32.42 -24.07 -2.02
N ILE A 277 -31.80 -24.23 -3.20
CA ILE A 277 -32.24 -25.22 -4.20
C ILE A 277 -32.06 -26.65 -3.67
N ASN A 278 -30.97 -26.95 -2.96
CA ASN A 278 -30.74 -28.29 -2.39
C ASN A 278 -31.63 -28.57 -1.17
N GLU A 279 -32.00 -27.56 -0.38
CA GLU A 279 -32.91 -27.70 0.77
C GLU A 279 -34.37 -27.86 0.33
N ASN A 280 -34.81 -27.16 -0.72
CA ASN A 280 -36.16 -27.35 -1.31
C ASN A 280 -36.25 -28.56 -2.25
N GLY A 281 -35.13 -29.08 -2.76
CA GLY A 281 -35.06 -30.25 -3.64
C GLY A 281 -35.30 -31.59 -2.95
N ASN A 282 -35.23 -31.65 -1.62
CA ASN A 282 -35.50 -32.87 -0.85
C ASN A 282 -37.01 -33.13 -0.60
N ALA A 283 -37.92 -32.29 -1.12
CA ALA A 283 -39.36 -32.47 -0.98
C ALA A 283 -40.07 -33.04 -2.23
N LYS A 284 -39.36 -33.34 -3.33
CA LYS A 284 -39.96 -34.02 -4.50
C LYS A 284 -38.97 -35.02 -5.13
N GLN A 285 -38.87 -36.19 -4.52
CA GLN A 285 -38.65 -37.41 -5.31
C GLN A 285 -40.01 -37.88 -5.82
N MET A 286 -40.34 -37.56 -7.07
CA MET A 286 -41.00 -38.50 -7.97
C MET A 286 -41.03 -37.97 -9.41
N ASN A 287 -40.43 -38.78 -10.28
CA ASN A 287 -40.69 -38.98 -11.71
C ASN A 287 -40.42 -37.84 -12.71
N GLY A 288 -39.56 -38.13 -13.69
CA GLY A 288 -39.52 -37.43 -14.98
C GLY A 288 -38.12 -37.09 -15.49
N LYS A 289 -37.68 -37.85 -16.50
CA LYS A 289 -36.54 -37.63 -17.42
C LYS A 289 -35.76 -36.32 -17.25
N THR A 290 -34.49 -36.46 -16.88
CA THR A 290 -33.44 -35.45 -17.04
C THR A 290 -33.27 -35.14 -18.53
N GLN A 291 -33.85 -34.03 -19.00
CA GLN A 291 -33.33 -33.33 -20.18
C GLN A 291 -32.34 -32.28 -19.69
N MET A 292 -31.06 -32.50 -19.98
CA MET A 292 -30.03 -31.48 -19.96
C MET A 292 -30.37 -30.44 -21.03
N TYR A 293 -30.97 -29.33 -20.63
CA TYR A 293 -30.92 -28.11 -21.44
C TYR A 293 -29.54 -27.48 -21.23
N GLU A 294 -28.62 -27.82 -22.14
CA GLU A 294 -27.54 -26.91 -22.52
C GLU A 294 -28.19 -25.62 -23.02
N ASN A 295 -27.81 -24.48 -22.44
CA ASN A 295 -27.94 -23.22 -23.12
C ASN A 295 -26.57 -22.52 -23.15
N PRO A 296 -25.96 -22.35 -24.33
CA PRO A 296 -24.72 -21.63 -24.51
C PRO A 296 -25.02 -20.12 -24.55
N GLY A 297 -24.83 -19.45 -23.41
CA GLY A 297 -24.90 -17.99 -23.31
C GLY A 297 -23.50 -17.40 -23.20
N THR A 298 -22.93 -17.04 -24.34
CA THR A 298 -21.70 -16.25 -24.47
C THR A 298 -21.83 -14.92 -23.74
N VAL A 299 -21.08 -14.75 -22.64
CA VAL A 299 -20.72 -13.41 -22.17
C VAL A 299 -19.46 -13.04 -22.95
N GLU A 300 -19.63 -12.15 -23.93
CA GLU A 300 -18.52 -11.47 -24.58
C GLU A 300 -17.70 -10.72 -23.52
N ASP A 301 -16.56 -11.30 -23.14
CA ASP A 301 -15.49 -10.53 -22.52
C ASP A 301 -14.87 -9.65 -23.60
N SER A 302 -15.31 -8.40 -23.67
CA SER A 302 -14.65 -7.33 -24.40
C SER A 302 -13.24 -7.11 -23.82
N TYR A 303 -12.27 -7.89 -24.28
CA TYR A 303 -10.85 -7.55 -24.18
C TYR A 303 -10.49 -6.73 -25.41
N SER A 304 -10.40 -5.42 -25.21
CA SER A 304 -9.74 -4.51 -26.14
C SER A 304 -8.32 -5.02 -26.42
N THR A 305 -8.12 -5.55 -27.62
CA THR A 305 -6.83 -5.86 -28.23
C THR A 305 -6.07 -4.55 -28.45
N THR A 306 -5.23 -4.15 -27.49
CA THR A 306 -4.22 -3.14 -27.79
C THR A 306 -2.99 -3.84 -28.35
N ARG A 307 -2.87 -3.80 -29.69
CA ARG A 307 -1.64 -4.09 -30.44
C ARG A 307 -0.43 -3.49 -29.72
N GLN A 308 0.52 -4.34 -29.32
CA GLN A 308 1.88 -3.89 -29.01
C GLN A 308 2.49 -3.30 -30.29
N ARG A 309 2.53 -1.97 -30.39
CA ARG A 309 3.54 -1.31 -31.23
C ARG A 309 4.83 -1.28 -30.43
N VAL A 310 5.81 -2.04 -30.89
CA VAL A 310 7.19 -1.98 -30.40
C VAL A 310 7.71 -0.57 -30.69
N PHE A 311 7.71 0.29 -29.68
CA PHE A 311 8.45 1.55 -29.73
C PHE A 311 9.92 1.23 -29.62
N LYS A 312 10.66 1.47 -30.71
CA LYS A 312 12.11 1.37 -30.74
C LYS A 312 12.67 2.57 -29.96
N ILE A 313 12.87 2.38 -28.65
CA ILE A 313 13.54 3.33 -27.76
C ILE A 313 14.97 3.49 -28.25
N ARG A 314 15.40 4.73 -28.51
CA ARG A 314 16.80 5.05 -28.77
C ARG A 314 17.19 6.21 -27.85
N LEU A 315 17.82 5.88 -26.71
CA LEU A 315 18.58 6.70 -25.74
C LEU A 315 18.60 5.89 -24.42
N LEU A 316 19.59 5.08 -24.03
CA LEU A 316 21.04 4.97 -24.26
C LEU A 316 21.41 3.55 -24.73
N PRO A 317 22.36 3.35 -25.67
CA PRO A 317 22.74 2.01 -26.13
C PRO A 317 23.81 1.42 -25.20
N GLY A 318 23.40 0.56 -24.27
CA GLY A 318 24.34 -0.33 -23.57
C GLY A 318 25.05 0.24 -22.35
N GLY A 319 25.69 -0.66 -21.60
CA GLY A 319 26.38 -0.38 -20.34
C GLY A 319 25.70 -1.00 -19.12
N HIS A 320 26.02 -0.51 -17.92
CA HIS A 320 25.55 -1.03 -16.64
C HIS A 320 24.02 -1.05 -16.46
N SER A 321 23.30 -0.15 -17.12
CA SER A 321 21.83 -0.09 -17.09
C SER A 321 21.16 -1.28 -17.80
N SER A 322 21.83 -1.86 -18.81
CA SER A 322 21.34 -3.04 -19.54
C SER A 322 21.30 -4.29 -18.67
N PHE A 323 22.11 -4.36 -17.61
CA PHE A 323 22.09 -5.49 -16.67
C PHE A 323 20.71 -5.67 -16.01
N PHE A 324 20.09 -4.56 -15.60
CA PHE A 324 18.72 -4.58 -15.09
C PHE A 324 17.74 -5.07 -16.14
N GLY A 325 17.80 -4.52 -17.35
CA GLY A 325 16.91 -4.90 -18.46
C GLY A 325 17.05 -6.39 -18.82
N PHE A 326 18.27 -6.89 -18.89
CA PHE A 326 18.59 -8.29 -19.14
C PHE A 326 18.00 -9.22 -18.07
N LEU A 327 18.31 -8.95 -16.80
CA LEU A 327 17.85 -9.79 -15.70
C LEU A 327 16.32 -9.75 -15.56
N ASN A 328 15.72 -8.57 -15.77
CA ASN A 328 14.27 -8.40 -15.74
C ASN A 328 13.59 -9.16 -16.88
N THR A 329 14.17 -9.15 -18.09
CA THR A 329 13.63 -9.89 -19.24
C THR A 329 13.64 -11.40 -18.96
N PHE A 330 14.73 -11.93 -18.41
CA PHE A 330 14.82 -13.33 -18.00
C PHE A 330 13.73 -13.71 -16.98
N VAL A 331 13.58 -12.94 -15.90
CA VAL A 331 12.57 -13.22 -14.88
C VAL A 331 11.15 -13.06 -15.44
N HIS A 332 10.93 -12.10 -16.33
CA HIS A 332 9.65 -11.94 -17.02
C HIS A 332 9.31 -13.12 -17.91
N ILE A 333 10.27 -13.73 -18.62
CA ILE A 333 10.02 -14.96 -19.38
C ILE A 333 9.43 -16.03 -18.45
N VAL A 334 10.11 -16.32 -17.33
CA VAL A 334 9.64 -17.33 -16.37
C VAL A 334 8.28 -16.97 -15.76
N MET A 335 8.07 -15.69 -15.45
CA MET A 335 6.81 -15.19 -14.89
C MET A 335 5.64 -15.29 -15.88
N TYR A 336 5.83 -14.90 -17.13
CA TYR A 336 4.79 -14.96 -18.15
C TYR A 336 4.50 -16.39 -18.57
N THR A 337 5.50 -17.28 -18.61
CA THR A 337 5.28 -18.73 -18.76
C THR A 337 4.40 -19.27 -17.62
N TYR A 338 4.66 -18.87 -16.37
CA TYR A 338 3.79 -19.24 -15.25
C TYR A 338 2.34 -18.76 -15.47
N TYR A 339 2.14 -17.52 -15.90
CA TYR A 339 0.79 -16.99 -16.13
C TYR A 339 0.07 -17.66 -17.28
N MET A 340 0.78 -17.95 -18.37
CA MET A 340 0.26 -18.72 -19.50
C MET A 340 -0.23 -20.09 -19.03
N LEU A 341 0.60 -20.84 -18.30
CA LEU A 341 0.22 -22.16 -17.76
C LEU A 341 -0.93 -22.05 -16.75
N ALA A 342 -0.96 -20.99 -15.94
CA ALA A 342 -2.05 -20.76 -14.99
C ALA A 342 -3.39 -20.44 -15.68
N ALA A 343 -3.35 -19.84 -16.88
CA ALA A 343 -4.52 -19.50 -17.67
C ALA A 343 -5.15 -20.73 -18.38
N MET A 344 -4.41 -21.83 -18.56
CA MET A 344 -4.91 -23.08 -19.16
C MET A 344 -5.91 -23.86 -18.28
N GLY A 345 -6.32 -23.28 -17.14
CA GLY A 345 -7.42 -23.78 -16.32
C GLY A 345 -7.00 -24.67 -15.13
N PRO A 346 -7.98 -25.17 -14.36
CA PRO A 346 -7.74 -25.82 -13.07
C PRO A 346 -6.90 -27.11 -13.15
N LYS A 347 -6.99 -27.84 -14.28
CA LYS A 347 -6.21 -29.07 -14.51
C LYS A 347 -4.71 -28.80 -14.55
N VAL A 348 -4.28 -27.69 -15.16
CA VAL A 348 -2.86 -27.30 -15.27
C VAL A 348 -2.38 -26.60 -13.99
N GLN A 349 -3.24 -25.81 -13.34
CA GLN A 349 -2.90 -25.11 -12.09
C GLN A 349 -2.42 -26.04 -10.97
N LYS A 350 -2.88 -27.29 -10.94
CA LYS A 350 -2.43 -28.31 -9.96
C LYS A 350 -0.93 -28.59 -10.04
N TYR A 351 -0.34 -28.48 -11.23
CA TYR A 351 1.08 -28.73 -11.46
C TYR A 351 1.97 -27.50 -11.20
N LEU A 352 1.38 -26.34 -10.89
CA LEU A 352 2.09 -25.07 -10.66
C LEU A 352 2.54 -24.87 -9.19
N TRP A 353 3.10 -25.91 -8.59
CA TRP A 353 3.59 -25.90 -7.20
C TRP A 353 4.73 -24.91 -6.97
N TRP A 354 5.44 -24.53 -8.04
CA TRP A 354 6.65 -23.72 -7.98
C TRP A 354 6.41 -22.19 -7.97
N LYS A 355 5.16 -21.73 -7.80
CA LYS A 355 4.82 -20.30 -7.66
C LYS A 355 5.67 -19.57 -6.60
N LYS A 356 5.99 -20.26 -5.51
CA LYS A 356 6.84 -19.73 -4.42
C LYS A 356 8.25 -19.41 -4.93
N TYR A 357 8.84 -20.31 -5.71
CA TYR A 357 10.19 -20.15 -6.28
C TYR A 357 10.23 -19.04 -7.33
N LEU A 358 9.15 -18.80 -8.06
CA LEU A 358 9.02 -17.63 -8.94
C LEU A 358 9.11 -16.32 -8.16
N THR A 359 8.45 -16.22 -7.00
CA THR A 359 8.52 -15.02 -6.16
C THR A 359 9.91 -14.85 -5.54
N VAL A 360 10.57 -15.95 -5.16
CA VAL A 360 11.96 -15.93 -4.67
C VAL A 360 12.92 -15.49 -5.77
N LEU A 361 12.74 -15.96 -7.00
CA LEU A 361 13.52 -15.56 -8.17
C LEU A 361 13.43 -14.04 -8.43
N GLN A 362 12.23 -13.47 -8.32
CA GLN A 362 12.00 -12.02 -8.40
C GLN A 362 12.71 -11.26 -7.27
N MET A 363 12.70 -11.79 -6.04
CA MET A 363 13.43 -11.19 -4.93
C MET A 363 14.96 -11.24 -5.12
N ILE A 364 15.49 -12.36 -5.62
CA ILE A 364 16.91 -12.52 -5.96
C ILE A 364 17.31 -11.52 -7.05
N GLN A 365 16.47 -11.33 -8.08
CA GLN A 365 16.70 -10.30 -9.11
C GLN A 365 16.93 -8.92 -8.48
N PHE A 366 16.10 -8.50 -7.52
CA PHE A 366 16.26 -7.19 -6.89
C PHE A 366 17.56 -7.09 -6.07
N ILE A 367 17.98 -8.16 -5.40
CA ILE A 367 19.26 -8.20 -4.69
C ILE A 367 20.42 -8.05 -5.68
N LEU A 368 20.41 -8.78 -6.80
CA LEU A 368 21.46 -8.71 -7.81
C LEU A 368 21.53 -7.32 -8.47
N VAL A 369 20.39 -6.70 -8.75
CA VAL A 369 20.30 -5.32 -9.27
C VAL A 369 20.85 -4.32 -8.24
N MET A 370 20.54 -4.51 -6.96
CA MET A 370 21.03 -3.67 -5.87
C MET A 370 22.55 -3.77 -5.71
N VAL A 371 23.11 -4.99 -5.71
CA VAL A 371 24.56 -5.21 -5.63
C VAL A 371 25.27 -4.59 -6.83
N HIS A 372 24.74 -4.78 -8.05
CA HIS A 372 25.31 -4.18 -9.26
C HIS A 372 25.25 -2.65 -9.23
N ALA A 373 24.15 -2.06 -8.75
CA ALA A 373 24.01 -0.62 -8.60
C ALA A 373 24.94 -0.04 -7.51
N PHE A 374 25.13 -0.78 -6.41
CA PHE A 374 26.01 -0.38 -5.31
C PHE A 374 27.49 -0.39 -5.71
N GLN A 375 27.93 -1.36 -6.52
CA GLN A 375 29.30 -1.42 -7.06
C GLN A 375 29.68 -0.15 -7.85
N LEU A 376 28.71 0.50 -8.51
CA LEU A 376 28.93 1.74 -9.25
C LEU A 376 29.17 2.96 -8.36
N LEU A 377 28.84 2.87 -7.06
CA LEU A 377 29.07 3.96 -6.10
C LEU A 377 30.51 4.00 -5.57
N PHE A 378 31.26 2.90 -5.70
CA PHE A 378 32.64 2.78 -5.19
C PHE A 378 33.69 2.86 -6.30
N LYS A 379 33.27 2.97 -7.56
CA LYS A 379 34.17 3.03 -8.72
C LYS A 379 34.25 4.46 -9.24
N ASN A 380 35.20 5.23 -8.71
CA ASN A 380 35.38 6.65 -8.99
C ASN A 380 35.83 6.94 -10.45
N ASP A 381 36.35 5.94 -11.16
CA ASP A 381 36.81 6.08 -12.56
C ASP A 381 35.70 5.77 -13.59
N CYS A 382 34.44 5.63 -13.16
CA CYS A 382 33.34 5.27 -14.04
C CYS A 382 32.54 6.51 -14.47
N ASN A 383 32.53 6.82 -15.78
CA ASN A 383 31.72 7.89 -16.37
C ASN A 383 30.23 7.48 -16.52
N TYR A 384 29.65 6.92 -15.46
CA TYR A 384 28.23 6.54 -15.39
C TYR A 384 27.47 7.51 -14.48
N PRO A 385 26.26 7.96 -14.85
CA PRO A 385 25.51 8.90 -14.02
C PRO A 385 25.18 8.33 -12.63
N ILE A 386 25.87 8.83 -11.60
CA ILE A 386 25.73 8.35 -10.20
C ILE A 386 24.29 8.51 -9.70
N ALA A 387 23.62 9.61 -10.07
CA ALA A 387 22.20 9.83 -9.74
C ALA A 387 21.29 8.68 -10.25
N PHE A 388 21.62 8.12 -11.42
CA PHE A 388 20.89 7.02 -12.01
C PHE A 388 21.22 5.68 -11.33
N ALA A 389 22.45 5.48 -10.85
CA ALA A 389 22.80 4.35 -9.99
C ALA A 389 22.04 4.39 -8.65
N TYR A 390 21.97 5.57 -8.01
CA TYR A 390 21.14 5.77 -6.81
C TYR A 390 19.66 5.49 -7.07
N PHE A 391 19.14 5.95 -8.21
CA PHE A 391 17.75 5.69 -8.61
C PHE A 391 17.47 4.19 -8.75
N ILE A 392 18.29 3.44 -9.51
CA ILE A 392 18.13 2.00 -9.68
C ILE A 392 18.26 1.27 -8.34
N GLY A 393 19.26 1.62 -7.52
CA GLY A 393 19.48 1.03 -6.20
C GLY A 393 18.29 1.25 -5.27
N ALA A 394 17.78 2.48 -5.17
CA ALA A 394 16.62 2.80 -4.35
C ALA A 394 15.35 2.06 -4.79
N HIS A 395 15.14 1.92 -6.10
CA HIS A 395 14.00 1.16 -6.64
C HIS A 395 14.14 -0.34 -6.34
N ALA A 396 15.33 -0.92 -6.48
CA ALA A 396 15.59 -2.31 -6.16
C ALA A 396 15.30 -2.61 -4.67
N VAL A 397 15.73 -1.71 -3.77
CA VAL A 397 15.43 -1.80 -2.33
C VAL A 397 13.92 -1.75 -2.08
N MET A 398 13.21 -0.79 -2.68
CA MET A 398 11.75 -0.66 -2.56
C MET A 398 11.03 -1.94 -3.02
N PHE A 399 11.35 -2.45 -4.22
CA PHE A 399 10.73 -3.66 -4.75
C PHE A 399 11.05 -4.89 -3.92
N TYR A 400 12.29 -5.00 -3.40
CA TYR A 400 12.65 -6.06 -2.47
C TYR A 400 11.74 -6.06 -1.23
N PHE A 401 11.51 -4.90 -0.60
CA PHE A 401 10.62 -4.81 0.56
C PHE A 401 9.16 -5.12 0.22
N LEU A 402 8.66 -4.64 -0.92
CA LEU A 402 7.30 -4.95 -1.39
C LEU A 402 7.11 -6.46 -1.60
N PHE A 403 8.05 -7.11 -2.30
CA PHE A 403 7.98 -8.54 -2.58
C PHE A 403 8.24 -9.39 -1.35
N SER A 404 9.11 -8.95 -0.43
CA SER A 404 9.30 -9.58 0.88
C SER A 404 8.02 -9.52 1.73
N GLY A 405 7.34 -8.37 1.74
CA GLY A 405 6.04 -8.19 2.38
C GLY A 405 4.97 -9.10 1.77
N PHE A 406 4.88 -9.13 0.45
CA PHE A 406 3.99 -10.05 -0.28
C PHE A 406 4.30 -11.51 0.05
N TYR A 407 5.57 -11.92 0.03
CA TYR A 407 5.99 -13.29 0.28
C TYR A 407 5.61 -13.75 1.69
N ARG A 408 5.88 -12.91 2.71
CA ARG A 408 5.48 -13.19 4.10
C ARG A 408 3.97 -13.35 4.22
N GLN A 409 3.18 -12.50 3.57
CA GLN A 409 1.73 -12.55 3.65
C GLN A 409 1.14 -13.76 2.88
N ALA A 410 1.63 -14.01 1.66
CA ALA A 410 1.08 -15.00 0.75
C ALA A 410 1.48 -16.44 1.10
N TYR A 411 2.70 -16.65 1.61
CA TYR A 411 3.26 -17.98 1.86
C TYR A 411 3.40 -18.28 3.35
N THR A 412 4.09 -17.42 4.11
CA THR A 412 4.38 -17.71 5.53
C THR A 412 3.14 -17.59 6.43
N LYS A 413 2.41 -16.47 6.35
CA LYS A 413 1.21 -16.25 7.20
C LYS A 413 0.10 -17.23 6.85
N LYS A 414 -0.12 -17.48 5.55
CA LYS A 414 -1.12 -18.43 5.08
C LYS A 414 -0.85 -19.88 5.52
N GLN A 415 0.42 -20.31 5.57
CA GLN A 415 0.80 -21.62 6.10
C GLN A 415 0.55 -21.70 7.61
N LYS A 416 0.98 -20.70 8.38
CA LYS A 416 0.74 -20.66 9.84
C LYS A 416 -0.76 -20.66 10.19
N ASP A 417 -1.57 -19.89 9.47
CA ASP A 417 -3.02 -19.85 9.68
C ASP A 417 -3.68 -21.20 9.33
N ALA A 418 -3.17 -21.92 8.32
CA ALA A 418 -3.67 -23.24 7.94
C ALA A 418 -3.27 -24.33 8.95
N GLU A 419 -2.04 -24.28 9.45
CA GLU A 419 -1.53 -25.18 10.49
C GLU A 419 -2.28 -24.98 11.81
N GLN A 420 -2.48 -23.73 12.22
CA GLN A 420 -3.26 -23.40 13.41
C GLN A 420 -4.71 -23.88 13.31
N LYS A 421 -5.34 -23.77 12.12
CA LYS A 421 -6.68 -24.34 11.88
C LYS A 421 -6.70 -25.87 11.98
N ARG A 422 -5.67 -26.56 11.49
CA ARG A 422 -5.54 -28.02 11.63
C ARG A 422 -5.39 -28.44 13.09
N LEU A 423 -4.55 -27.74 13.86
CA LEU A 423 -4.37 -27.99 15.29
C LEU A 423 -5.65 -27.76 16.09
N ILE A 424 -6.43 -26.73 15.76
CA ILE A 424 -7.74 -26.47 16.38
C ILE A 424 -8.74 -27.57 16.03
N ALA A 425 -8.79 -28.02 14.77
CA ALA A 425 -9.66 -29.10 14.33
C ALA A 425 -9.32 -30.43 15.05
N GLN A 426 -8.03 -30.77 15.13
CA GLN A 426 -7.56 -31.98 15.82
C GLN A 426 -7.86 -31.95 17.33
N LYS A 427 -7.71 -30.79 17.99
CA LYS A 427 -8.13 -30.62 19.39
C LYS A 427 -9.62 -30.81 19.59
N LYS A 428 -10.44 -30.40 18.61
CA LYS A 428 -11.89 -30.55 18.67
C LYS A 428 -12.31 -32.02 18.56
N GLU A 429 -11.70 -32.77 17.64
CA GLU A 429 -11.93 -34.22 17.52
C GLU A 429 -11.51 -34.98 18.79
N ILE A 430 -10.36 -34.65 19.38
CA ILE A 430 -9.90 -35.28 20.63
C ILE A 430 -10.87 -35.02 21.79
N ASN A 431 -11.39 -33.78 21.91
CA ASN A 431 -12.37 -33.43 22.94
C ASN A 431 -13.71 -34.13 22.72
N GLU A 432 -14.15 -34.30 21.48
CA GLU A 432 -15.38 -35.04 21.13
C GLU A 432 -15.25 -36.54 21.47
N ILE A 433 -14.09 -37.16 21.19
CA ILE A 433 -13.80 -38.55 21.58
C ILE A 433 -13.71 -38.71 23.10
N GLY A 434 -13.09 -37.74 23.80
CA GLY A 434 -13.01 -37.73 25.27
C GLY A 434 -14.40 -37.67 25.92
N ASN A 435 -15.27 -36.79 25.42
CA ASN A 435 -16.65 -36.67 25.91
C ASN A 435 -17.50 -37.91 25.60
N ALA A 436 -17.30 -38.56 24.44
CA ALA A 436 -17.98 -39.80 24.09
C ALA A 436 -17.59 -40.97 25.01
N LYS A 437 -16.30 -41.08 25.40
CA LYS A 437 -15.85 -42.08 26.38
C LYS A 437 -16.41 -41.81 27.79
N GLN A 438 -16.57 -40.54 28.17
CA GLN A 438 -17.13 -40.16 29.47
C GLN A 438 -18.66 -40.43 29.56
N MET A 439 -19.38 -40.36 28.43
CA MET A 439 -20.77 -40.82 28.37
C MET A 439 -20.90 -42.35 28.43
N ASN A 440 -20.04 -43.10 27.72
CA ASN A 440 -20.09 -44.57 27.74
C ASN A 440 -19.69 -45.17 29.10
N GLY A 441 -18.84 -44.49 29.88
CA GLY A 441 -18.50 -44.92 31.24
C GLY A 441 -19.61 -44.72 32.28
N LYS A 442 -20.67 -43.95 31.96
CA LYS A 442 -21.85 -43.79 32.83
C LYS A 442 -22.99 -44.77 32.52
N THR A 443 -22.96 -45.43 31.37
CA THR A 443 -24.02 -46.34 30.93
C THR A 443 -23.85 -47.79 31.41
N GLN A 444 -22.73 -48.14 32.06
CA GLN A 444 -22.47 -49.50 32.60
C GLN A 444 -22.72 -49.66 34.11
N MET A 445 -23.37 -48.70 34.79
CA MET A 445 -23.60 -48.77 36.24
C MET A 445 -25.07 -48.83 36.67
N TYR A 446 -25.94 -49.48 35.89
CA TYR A 446 -27.30 -49.83 36.35
C TYR A 446 -27.80 -51.11 35.69
N GLU A 447 -27.42 -52.28 36.23
CA GLU A 447 -28.24 -53.49 36.13
C GLU A 447 -27.96 -54.47 37.30
N ASN A 448 -28.97 -54.55 38.17
CA ASN A 448 -29.39 -55.56 39.18
C ASN A 448 -28.60 -55.89 40.47
N PRO A 449 -29.33 -56.12 41.61
CA PRO A 449 -28.79 -56.35 42.95
C PRO A 449 -28.71 -57.85 43.32
N GLY A 450 -27.75 -58.21 44.17
CA GLY A 450 -27.68 -59.56 44.75
C GLY A 450 -26.43 -59.81 45.61
N THR A 451 -26.58 -59.61 46.92
CA THR A 451 -26.02 -60.40 48.06
C THR A 451 -24.53 -60.80 48.14
N VAL A 452 -23.93 -60.40 49.28
CA VAL A 452 -22.91 -61.11 50.12
C VAL A 452 -21.47 -61.06 49.54
N GLU A 453 -20.37 -60.68 50.21
CA GLU A 453 -19.87 -60.91 51.58
C GLU A 453 -18.70 -59.93 51.92
N ASP A 454 -18.37 -59.80 53.20
CA ASP A 454 -17.25 -59.03 53.78
C ASP A 454 -15.85 -59.50 53.35
N SER A 455 -14.87 -58.59 53.26
CA SER A 455 -13.52 -58.75 53.89
C SER A 455 -12.44 -57.71 53.50
N TYR A 456 -11.74 -57.23 54.54
CA TYR A 456 -10.31 -56.87 54.68
C TYR A 456 -9.60 -55.75 53.87
N SER A 457 -9.27 -54.70 54.63
CA SER A 457 -7.93 -54.14 54.93
C SER A 457 -7.04 -53.46 53.87
N THR A 458 -6.75 -52.18 54.16
CA THR A 458 -5.44 -51.49 54.17
C THR A 458 -4.54 -51.54 52.92
N THR A 459 -4.20 -50.35 52.38
CA THR A 459 -2.90 -49.67 52.63
C THR A 459 -2.78 -48.36 51.82
N ARG A 460 -2.22 -47.34 52.46
CA ARG A 460 -1.90 -45.98 51.99
C ARG A 460 -0.98 -45.94 50.75
N GLN A 461 -1.09 -44.88 49.93
CA GLN A 461 -0.03 -43.86 49.84
C GLN A 461 -0.43 -42.59 49.06
N ARG A 462 0.13 -41.47 49.53
CA ARG A 462 -0.05 -40.09 49.10
C ARG A 462 0.56 -39.85 47.72
N VAL A 463 0.00 -38.91 46.95
CA VAL A 463 0.78 -38.09 46.01
C VAL A 463 0.41 -36.62 46.17
N PHE A 464 1.46 -35.82 46.35
CA PHE A 464 1.47 -34.37 46.52
C PHE A 464 1.33 -33.62 45.18
N VAL A 465 0.97 -32.36 45.33
CA VAL A 465 0.69 -31.32 44.34
C VAL A 465 1.95 -30.75 43.65
N GLY A 466 1.77 -30.27 42.41
CA GLY A 466 2.54 -29.18 41.79
C GLY A 466 3.55 -29.62 40.73
N SER A 467 3.86 -28.89 39.66
CA SER A 467 3.39 -27.61 39.11
C SER A 467 3.99 -27.46 37.70
N SER A 468 3.39 -26.57 36.91
CA SER A 468 3.86 -25.93 35.68
C SER A 468 5.38 -25.86 35.41
N ASN A 469 5.80 -26.17 34.18
CA ASN A 469 7.12 -25.76 33.64
C ASN A 469 6.99 -25.04 32.29
N ASN A 470 7.48 -23.80 32.30
CA ASN A 470 7.70 -22.86 31.21
C ASN A 470 9.06 -23.18 30.54
N TRP A 471 9.14 -23.11 29.22
CA TRP A 471 10.35 -23.41 28.45
C TRP A 471 11.04 -22.13 27.96
N ILE A 472 12.03 -21.62 28.71
CA ILE A 472 13.00 -20.62 28.24
C ILE A 472 14.35 -20.88 28.94
N CYS A 473 15.43 -20.94 28.15
CA CYS A 473 16.87 -21.08 28.51
C CYS A 473 17.36 -22.48 28.91
N GLN A 474 18.15 -23.12 28.02
CA GLN A 474 19.15 -24.12 28.42
C GLN A 474 20.51 -23.80 27.77
N PRO A 475 21.61 -23.82 28.54
CA PRO A 475 22.96 -23.60 28.03
C PRO A 475 23.56 -24.88 27.42
N VAL A 476 24.43 -24.65 26.42
CA VAL A 476 25.32 -25.64 25.79
C VAL A 476 26.45 -25.96 26.76
N ASN A 477 26.75 -27.25 26.98
CA ASN A 477 27.95 -27.67 27.67
C ASN A 477 28.87 -28.43 26.73
N ILE A 478 30.11 -27.95 26.68
CA ILE A 478 31.26 -28.52 25.98
C ILE A 478 31.80 -29.63 26.87
N ASN A 479 31.92 -30.84 26.33
CA ASN A 479 32.99 -31.78 26.59
C ASN A 479 33.07 -32.77 25.42
#